data_AF-A0A849L2N1-F1
#
_entry.id   AF-A0A849L2N1-F1
#
_cell.length_a   1.000
_cell.length_b   1.000
_cell.length_c   1.000
_cell.angle_alpha   90.00
_cell.angle_beta   90.00
_cell.angle_gamma   90.00
#
_symmetry.space_group_name_H-M   'P 1'
#
loop_
_entity.id
_entity.type
_entity.pdbx_description
1 polymer ?
#
loop_
_entity_poly.entity_id
_entity_poly.type
_entity_poly.pdbx_seq_one_letter_code
_entity_poly.pdbx_strand_id
1 'polypeptide(L)'
;MRAKAIAMLSLVALSACSGGSSNPFGSLGSIGSLNPFGGRDEAPARSSDGMPVAPADGSVLVERLETVRPEPALRGVIIRASGIASTQGYFGARLAPVNGGLPDEAGVVTYEFRVLPPETVEPTGTDTQRRLIVATFVPDADLAEVRGFRVVARTNSVDLRR
;
A
#
# COMPACT_ATOMS: atom_id res chain seq x y z
N MET A 1 59.50 45.90 -12.04
CA MET A 1 59.08 44.51 -12.29
C MET A 1 58.02 44.10 -11.28
N ARG A 2 56.82 43.81 -11.80
CA ARG A 2 55.72 42.95 -11.31
C ARG A 2 55.19 43.13 -9.88
N ALA A 3 54.01 43.77 -9.83
CA ALA A 3 52.99 43.67 -8.81
C ALA A 3 52.51 42.22 -8.59
N LYS A 4 52.17 41.88 -7.35
CA LYS A 4 51.18 40.85 -7.02
C LYS A 4 50.38 41.28 -5.79
N ALA A 5 49.20 41.82 -6.05
CA ALA A 5 48.10 41.82 -5.10
C ALA A 5 47.55 40.40 -4.99
N ILE A 6 47.37 39.90 -3.76
CA ILE A 6 46.52 38.73 -3.52
C ILE A 6 45.62 39.10 -2.34
N ALA A 7 44.36 39.35 -2.69
CA ALA A 7 43.26 39.60 -1.78
C ALA A 7 43.05 38.38 -0.87
N MET A 8 43.06 38.62 0.44
CA MET A 8 42.75 37.60 1.43
C MET A 8 41.24 37.57 1.63
N LEU A 9 40.60 36.61 0.96
CA LEU A 9 39.16 36.36 1.01
C LEU A 9 38.79 35.80 2.39
N SER A 10 37.97 36.55 3.12
CA SER A 10 37.43 36.24 4.45
C SER A 10 36.57 34.97 4.41
N LEU A 11 36.99 33.94 5.14
CA LEU A 11 36.26 32.69 5.34
C LEU A 11 35.25 32.86 6.49
N VAL A 12 33.95 32.83 6.18
CA VAL A 12 32.89 32.77 7.20
C VAL A 12 32.79 31.33 7.70
N ALA A 13 33.21 31.08 8.94
CA ALA A 13 33.01 29.81 9.61
C ALA A 13 31.60 29.76 10.22
N LEU A 14 30.68 29.05 9.56
CA LEU A 14 29.36 28.74 10.10
C LEU A 14 29.47 27.47 10.98
N SER A 15 29.50 27.66 12.29
CA SER A 15 29.43 26.57 13.27
C SER A 15 27.99 26.03 13.35
N ALA A 16 27.69 24.96 12.62
CA ALA A 16 26.49 24.16 12.85
C ALA A 16 26.79 23.10 13.92
N CYS A 17 26.18 23.23 15.09
CA CYS A 17 26.11 22.16 16.09
C CYS A 17 25.19 21.05 15.56
N SER A 18 25.76 19.97 15.04
CA SER A 18 25.05 18.74 14.71
C SER A 18 25.36 17.70 15.77
N GLY A 19 24.45 17.54 16.73
CA GLY A 19 24.35 16.36 17.58
C GLY A 19 23.24 15.48 17.03
N GLY A 20 23.58 14.27 16.54
CA GLY A 20 22.59 13.28 16.12
C GLY A 20 23.10 12.34 15.03
N SER A 21 23.40 11.11 15.44
CA SER A 21 23.53 9.86 14.67
C SER A 21 23.33 9.97 13.15
N SER A 22 24.44 9.91 12.40
CA SER A 22 24.43 9.79 10.95
C SER A 22 24.37 8.32 10.54
N ASN A 23 23.17 7.81 10.22
CA ASN A 23 23.02 6.78 9.20
C ASN A 23 23.12 7.48 7.83
N PRO A 24 24.16 7.25 7.02
CA PRO A 24 24.41 7.99 5.77
C PRO A 24 23.47 7.61 4.60
N PHE A 25 22.38 6.88 4.87
CA PHE A 25 21.43 6.42 3.85
C PHE A 25 19.96 6.70 4.17
N GLY A 26 19.65 7.44 5.23
CA GLY A 26 18.27 7.80 5.58
C GLY A 26 18.11 9.30 5.69
N SER A 27 17.69 9.95 4.60
CA SER A 27 16.92 11.21 4.56
C SER A 27 17.31 12.12 3.39
N LEU A 28 17.02 11.66 2.17
CA LEU A 28 16.50 12.54 1.12
C LEU A 28 14.97 12.54 1.26
N GLY A 29 14.48 13.24 2.28
CA GLY A 29 13.06 13.45 2.49
C GLY A 29 12.52 14.48 1.51
N SER A 30 11.40 14.14 0.86
CA SER A 30 10.51 15.04 0.12
C SER A 30 10.80 15.27 -1.38
N ILE A 31 11.10 14.22 -2.11
CA ILE A 31 10.28 13.91 -3.29
C ILE A 31 9.38 12.76 -2.85
N GLY A 32 8.16 13.11 -2.45
CA GLY A 32 7.15 12.17 -2.03
C GLY A 32 7.07 11.05 -3.05
N SER A 33 6.99 9.83 -2.53
CA SER A 33 6.50 8.66 -3.26
C SER A 33 5.23 9.08 -4.00
N LEU A 34 5.38 9.47 -5.27
CA LEU A 34 4.29 9.55 -6.23
C LEU A 34 4.01 8.11 -6.65
N ASN A 35 3.62 7.29 -5.68
CA ASN A 35 2.91 6.08 -5.96
C ASN A 35 1.42 6.45 -5.93
N PRO A 36 0.79 6.77 -7.08
CA PRO A 36 -0.62 7.17 -7.13
C PRO A 36 -1.59 6.07 -6.66
N PHE A 37 -1.07 4.90 -6.29
CA PHE A 37 -1.79 3.74 -5.76
C PHE A 37 -1.24 3.21 -4.42
N GLY A 38 -0.27 3.89 -3.80
CA GLY A 38 0.42 3.42 -2.59
C GLY A 38 -0.33 3.79 -1.31
N GLY A 39 -1.17 2.89 -0.81
CA GLY A 39 -1.64 2.94 0.58
C GLY A 39 -0.46 2.77 1.54
N ARG A 40 -0.53 3.44 2.69
CA ARG A 40 0.48 3.31 3.75
C ARG A 40 0.35 1.88 4.31
N ASP A 41 1.40 1.08 4.23
CA ASP A 41 1.42 -0.26 4.81
C ASP A 41 1.48 -0.15 6.34
N GLU A 42 0.32 -0.02 6.97
CA GLU A 42 0.19 -0.20 8.42
C GLU A 42 0.13 -1.70 8.72
N ALA A 43 1.12 -2.19 9.46
CA ALA A 43 1.08 -3.52 10.03
C ALA A 43 -0.17 -3.69 10.91
N PRO A 44 -0.83 -4.87 10.90
CA PRO A 44 -2.05 -5.06 11.68
C PRO A 44 -1.77 -4.86 13.17
N ALA A 45 -2.43 -3.86 13.76
CA ALA A 45 -2.41 -3.62 15.20
C ALA A 45 -3.06 -4.81 15.92
N ARG A 46 -2.36 -5.40 16.90
CA ARG A 46 -2.92 -6.43 17.79
C ARG A 46 -3.32 -5.75 19.11
N SER A 47 -4.53 -6.00 19.58
CA SER A 47 -4.97 -5.56 20.92
C SER A 47 -4.30 -6.42 21.99
N SER A 48 -4.21 -5.89 23.22
CA SER A 48 -3.69 -6.62 24.40
C SER A 48 -4.44 -7.93 24.67
N ASP A 49 -5.66 -8.05 24.16
CA ASP A 49 -6.57 -9.17 24.43
C ASP A 49 -6.55 -10.22 23.30
N GLY A 50 -5.65 -10.09 22.33
CA GLY A 50 -5.47 -11.07 21.24
C GLY A 50 -6.59 -11.06 20.18
N MET A 51 -7.54 -10.13 20.26
CA MET A 51 -8.60 -9.99 19.27
C MET A 51 -8.10 -9.20 18.06
N PRO A 52 -8.40 -9.61 16.81
CA PRO A 52 -8.09 -8.82 15.64
C PRO A 52 -8.74 -7.44 15.77
N VAL A 53 -7.91 -6.41 15.96
CA VAL A 53 -8.36 -5.03 15.99
C VAL A 53 -8.72 -4.69 14.55
N ALA A 54 -9.95 -4.21 14.34
CA ALA A 54 -10.28 -3.58 13.07
C ALA A 54 -9.18 -2.55 12.77
N PRO A 55 -8.54 -2.57 11.58
CA PRO A 55 -7.41 -1.71 11.32
C PRO A 55 -7.78 -0.26 11.64
N ALA A 56 -6.80 0.46 12.16
CA ALA A 56 -6.98 1.79 12.73
C ALA A 56 -7.60 2.80 11.74
N ASP A 57 -7.58 2.48 10.45
CA ASP A 57 -8.09 3.28 9.36
C ASP A 57 -9.61 3.22 9.16
N GLY A 58 -10.33 2.36 9.90
CA GLY A 58 -11.78 2.22 9.81
C GLY A 58 -12.27 1.48 8.56
N SER A 59 -11.36 0.86 7.79
CA SER A 59 -11.73 0.10 6.61
C SER A 59 -12.33 -1.26 6.99
N VAL A 60 -13.25 -1.75 6.17
CA VAL A 60 -13.89 -3.07 6.30
C VAL A 60 -13.65 -3.89 5.03
N LEU A 61 -13.83 -5.21 5.11
CA LEU A 61 -13.78 -6.06 3.91
C LEU A 61 -14.98 -5.76 3.01
N VAL A 62 -14.75 -5.74 1.70
CA VAL A 62 -15.82 -5.69 0.71
C VAL A 62 -16.74 -6.92 0.85
N GLU A 63 -18.02 -6.78 0.52
CA GLU A 63 -19.02 -7.85 0.72
C GLU A 63 -18.60 -9.16 0.04
N ARG A 64 -18.29 -9.06 -1.25
CA ARG A 64 -18.00 -10.21 -2.11
C ARG A 64 -17.18 -9.79 -3.32
N LEU A 65 -16.25 -10.65 -3.72
CA LEU A 65 -15.50 -10.56 -4.98
C LEU A 65 -16.35 -11.05 -6.14
N GLU A 66 -16.34 -10.30 -7.23
CA GLU A 66 -16.98 -10.64 -8.50
C GLU A 66 -15.95 -11.20 -9.49
N THR A 67 -14.83 -10.49 -9.68
CA THR A 67 -13.73 -10.95 -10.54
C THR A 67 -12.39 -10.60 -9.92
N VAL A 68 -11.41 -11.50 -10.06
CA VAL A 68 -10.02 -11.25 -9.70
C VAL A 68 -9.15 -11.80 -10.82
N ARG A 69 -8.25 -10.98 -11.37
CA ARG A 69 -7.40 -11.38 -12.48
C ARG A 69 -5.98 -10.82 -12.31
N PRO A 70 -4.94 -11.63 -12.55
CA PRO A 70 -3.60 -11.13 -12.73
C PRO A 70 -3.45 -10.62 -14.17
N GLU A 71 -2.89 -9.43 -14.32
CA GLU A 71 -2.59 -8.79 -15.61
C GLU A 71 -1.07 -8.58 -15.72
N PRO A 72 -0.42 -9.04 -16.80
CA PRO A 72 1.02 -8.86 -16.95
C PRO A 72 1.37 -7.37 -17.10
N ALA A 73 2.47 -6.95 -16.47
CA ALA A 73 3.03 -5.62 -16.59
C ALA A 73 4.53 -5.71 -16.93
N LEU A 74 5.14 -4.58 -17.34
CA LEU A 74 6.50 -4.57 -17.89
C LEU A 74 7.57 -5.10 -16.91
N ARG A 75 7.37 -4.91 -15.60
CA ARG A 75 8.31 -5.31 -14.53
C ARG A 75 7.59 -5.92 -13.32
N GLY A 76 6.53 -6.67 -13.58
CA GLY A 76 5.69 -7.21 -12.53
C GLY A 76 4.35 -7.71 -13.02
N VAL A 77 3.42 -7.82 -12.08
CA VAL A 77 2.03 -8.19 -12.33
C VAL A 77 1.12 -7.18 -11.65
N ILE A 78 0.01 -6.83 -12.29
CA ILE A 78 -1.07 -6.06 -11.68
C ILE A 78 -2.15 -7.04 -11.25
N ILE A 79 -2.48 -7.07 -9.97
CA ILE A 79 -3.62 -7.83 -9.48
C ILE A 79 -4.83 -6.90 -9.51
N ARG A 80 -5.75 -7.14 -10.45
CA ARG A 80 -6.99 -6.38 -10.60
C ARG A 80 -8.16 -7.16 -10.02
N ALA A 81 -8.94 -6.52 -9.15
CA ALA A 81 -10.12 -7.09 -8.53
C ALA A 81 -11.35 -6.19 -8.71
N SER A 82 -12.52 -6.81 -8.93
CA SER A 82 -13.84 -6.20 -8.86
C SER A 82 -14.59 -6.83 -7.68
N GLY A 83 -15.17 -6.00 -6.83
CA GLY A 83 -15.99 -6.42 -5.70
C GLY A 83 -17.30 -5.64 -5.67
N ILE A 84 -18.32 -6.24 -5.06
CA ILE A 84 -19.60 -5.58 -4.80
C ILE A 84 -19.60 -5.19 -3.32
N ALA A 85 -19.87 -3.94 -2.98
CA ALA A 85 -20.00 -3.50 -1.59
C ALA A 85 -21.37 -3.85 -1.00
N SER A 86 -21.57 -3.71 0.31
CA SER A 86 -22.85 -4.05 0.95
C SER A 86 -23.96 -3.06 0.59
N THR A 87 -23.68 -1.76 0.58
CA THR A 87 -24.62 -0.69 0.15
C THR A 87 -23.94 0.27 -0.83
N GLN A 88 -24.66 1.27 -1.33
CA GLN A 88 -24.04 2.38 -2.06
C GLN A 88 -23.14 3.22 -1.14
N GLY A 89 -22.32 4.08 -1.74
CA GLY A 89 -21.50 5.07 -1.02
C GLY A 89 -20.21 4.54 -0.41
N TYR A 90 -19.90 3.25 -0.53
CA TYR A 90 -18.57 2.74 -0.17
C TYR A 90 -17.50 3.33 -1.08
N PHE A 91 -16.35 3.66 -0.51
CA PHE A 91 -15.24 4.30 -1.23
C PHE A 91 -13.87 3.83 -0.71
N GLY A 92 -12.79 4.40 -1.23
CA GLY A 92 -11.43 4.11 -0.73
C GLY A 92 -11.00 2.66 -0.93
N ALA A 93 -11.48 2.01 -1.99
CA ALA A 93 -11.16 0.61 -2.31
C ALA A 93 -9.66 0.40 -2.47
N ARG A 94 -9.11 -0.57 -1.72
CA ARG A 94 -7.71 -0.97 -1.82
C ARG A 94 -7.50 -2.47 -1.57
N LEU A 95 -6.44 -3.01 -2.13
CA LEU A 95 -5.94 -4.35 -1.81
C LEU A 95 -4.87 -4.22 -0.75
N ALA A 96 -5.22 -4.49 0.50
CA ALA A 96 -4.29 -4.43 1.62
C ALA A 96 -3.51 -5.74 1.71
N PRO A 97 -2.16 -5.74 1.61
CA PRO A 97 -1.39 -6.95 1.76
C PRO A 97 -1.46 -7.44 3.21
N VAL A 98 -1.71 -8.74 3.38
CA VAL A 98 -1.55 -9.42 4.66
C VAL A 98 -0.05 -9.74 4.84
N ASN A 99 0.41 -9.78 6.09
CA ASN A 99 1.80 -10.11 6.42
C ASN A 99 2.84 -9.20 5.73
N GLY A 100 2.49 -7.94 5.47
CA GLY A 100 3.37 -6.98 4.78
C GLY A 100 3.69 -7.35 3.33
N GLY A 101 2.86 -8.19 2.69
CA GLY A 101 3.06 -8.62 1.30
C GLY A 101 3.96 -9.85 1.16
N LEU A 102 4.43 -10.40 2.29
CA LEU A 102 5.22 -11.62 2.29
C LEU A 102 4.33 -12.85 2.12
N PRO A 103 4.77 -13.84 1.33
CA PRO A 103 4.04 -15.08 1.16
C PRO A 103 3.92 -15.88 2.47
N ASP A 104 2.86 -16.68 2.57
CA ASP A 104 2.71 -17.67 3.65
C ASP A 104 3.62 -18.90 3.44
N GLU A 105 3.53 -19.90 4.33
CA GLU A 105 4.28 -21.17 4.20
C GLU A 105 3.98 -21.91 2.88
N ALA A 106 2.80 -21.66 2.29
CA ALA A 106 2.39 -22.18 0.99
C ALA A 106 2.85 -21.31 -0.19
N GLY A 107 3.66 -20.27 0.04
CA GLY A 107 4.17 -19.37 -1.00
C GLY A 107 3.09 -18.45 -1.58
N VAL A 108 1.97 -18.26 -0.88
CA VAL A 108 0.82 -17.49 -1.36
C VAL A 108 0.79 -16.13 -0.67
N VAL A 109 0.77 -15.07 -1.48
CA VAL A 109 0.58 -13.69 -0.96
C VAL A 109 -0.91 -13.42 -0.85
N THR A 110 -1.36 -13.06 0.34
CA THR A 110 -2.77 -12.76 0.60
C THR A 110 -3.02 -11.26 0.59
N TYR A 111 -4.04 -10.83 -0.14
CA TYR A 111 -4.57 -9.48 -0.16
C TYR A 111 -6.00 -9.46 0.36
N GLU A 112 -6.30 -8.50 1.23
CA GLU A 112 -7.66 -8.20 1.66
C GLU A 112 -8.22 -7.07 0.81
N PHE A 113 -9.39 -7.28 0.18
CA PHE A 113 -10.09 -6.20 -0.50
C PHE A 113 -10.85 -5.39 0.55
N ARG A 114 -10.26 -4.25 0.92
CA ARG A 114 -10.78 -3.33 1.93
C ARG A 114 -11.41 -2.09 1.32
N VAL A 115 -12.45 -1.58 1.96
CA VAL A 115 -13.27 -0.44 1.56
C VAL A 115 -13.66 0.38 2.78
N LEU A 116 -13.88 1.67 2.61
CA LEU A 116 -14.42 2.54 3.66
C LEU A 116 -15.95 2.60 3.55
N PRO A 117 -16.68 2.44 4.67
CA PRO A 117 -18.13 2.56 4.67
C PRO A 117 -18.56 4.03 4.45
N PRO A 118 -19.76 4.27 3.91
CA PRO A 118 -20.34 5.61 3.88
C PRO A 118 -20.60 6.13 5.29
N GLU A 119 -20.55 7.45 5.47
CA GLU A 119 -20.85 8.11 6.76
C GLU A 119 -22.34 8.02 7.13
N THR A 120 -23.21 7.93 6.12
CA THR A 120 -24.66 7.84 6.24
C THR A 120 -25.17 6.46 5.81
N VAL A 121 -26.37 6.10 6.29
CA VAL A 121 -27.05 4.90 5.84
C VAL A 121 -27.50 5.11 4.40
N GLU A 122 -26.90 4.36 3.48
CA GLU A 122 -27.22 4.43 2.05
C GLU A 122 -28.12 3.25 1.63
N PRO A 123 -29.00 3.44 0.64
CA PRO A 123 -29.76 2.35 0.05
C PRO A 123 -28.82 1.35 -0.64
N THR A 124 -29.22 0.07 -0.67
CA THR A 124 -28.43 -0.96 -1.34
C THR A 124 -28.30 -0.71 -2.85
N GLY A 125 -29.39 -0.36 -3.54
CA GLY A 125 -29.36 -0.21 -5.00
C GLY A 125 -29.01 -1.50 -5.74
N THR A 126 -28.55 -1.32 -6.99
CA THR A 126 -28.14 -2.43 -7.87
C THR A 126 -26.67 -2.81 -7.66
N ASP A 127 -26.28 -4.02 -8.07
CA ASP A 127 -24.89 -4.47 -8.01
C ASP A 127 -23.93 -3.52 -8.75
N THR A 128 -24.37 -2.94 -9.88
CA THR A 128 -23.55 -1.99 -10.64
C THR A 128 -23.27 -0.69 -9.89
N GLN A 129 -24.21 -0.21 -9.07
CA GLN A 129 -24.01 1.01 -8.26
C GLN A 129 -23.08 0.78 -7.06
N ARG A 130 -22.86 -0.49 -6.67
CA ARG A 130 -22.01 -0.88 -5.55
C ARG A 130 -20.69 -1.51 -6.00
N ARG A 131 -20.43 -1.54 -7.31
CA ARG A 131 -19.24 -2.18 -7.86
C ARG A 131 -18.02 -1.29 -7.64
N LEU A 132 -16.99 -1.87 -7.05
CA LEU A 132 -15.70 -1.24 -6.80
C LEU A 132 -14.63 -2.02 -7.54
N ILE A 133 -13.75 -1.28 -8.21
CA ILE A 133 -12.63 -1.84 -8.97
C ILE A 133 -11.35 -1.31 -8.36
N VAL A 134 -10.42 -2.22 -8.09
CA VAL A 134 -9.13 -1.93 -7.50
C VAL A 134 -8.04 -2.70 -8.24
N ALA A 135 -6.84 -2.14 -8.26
CA ALA A 135 -5.66 -2.81 -8.74
C ALA A 135 -4.48 -2.51 -7.81
N THR A 136 -3.60 -3.49 -7.63
CA THR A 136 -2.30 -3.30 -7.00
C THR A 136 -1.20 -3.86 -7.89
N PHE A 137 -0.06 -3.18 -7.93
CA PHE A 137 1.10 -3.60 -8.71
C PHE A 137 2.08 -4.35 -7.80
N VAL A 138 2.49 -5.53 -8.25
CA VAL A 138 3.50 -6.37 -7.57
C VAL A 138 4.74 -6.41 -8.46
N PRO A 139 5.88 -5.86 -8.02
CA PRO A 139 7.11 -5.83 -8.81
C PRO A 139 7.75 -7.22 -8.90
N ASP A 140 8.51 -7.47 -9.95
CA ASP A 140 9.19 -8.76 -10.17
C ASP A 140 10.09 -9.22 -9.02
N ALA A 141 10.68 -8.28 -8.28
CA ALA A 141 11.53 -8.57 -7.12
C ALA A 141 10.75 -9.33 -6.04
N ASP A 142 9.48 -8.96 -5.82
CA ASP A 142 8.62 -9.59 -4.84
C ASP A 142 8.01 -10.90 -5.37
N LEU A 143 8.07 -11.14 -6.69
CA LEU A 143 7.54 -12.35 -7.33
C LEU A 143 8.48 -13.55 -7.26
N ALA A 144 9.72 -13.40 -6.81
CA ALA A 144 10.71 -14.47 -6.83
C ALA A 144 10.30 -15.67 -5.96
N GLU A 145 9.68 -15.41 -4.81
CA GLU A 145 9.28 -16.44 -3.82
C GLU A 145 7.77 -16.74 -3.85
N VAL A 146 7.03 -16.10 -4.76
CA VAL A 146 5.56 -16.17 -4.80
C VAL A 146 5.09 -17.23 -5.79
N ARG A 147 4.33 -18.20 -5.26
CA ARG A 147 3.67 -19.30 -6.00
C ARG A 147 2.24 -18.97 -6.41
N GLY A 148 1.63 -18.00 -5.76
CA GLY A 148 0.26 -17.59 -6.07
C GLY A 148 -0.21 -16.41 -5.24
N PHE A 149 -1.43 -15.97 -5.54
CA PHE A 149 -2.08 -14.87 -4.85
C PHE A 149 -3.44 -15.33 -4.32
N ARG A 150 -3.83 -14.82 -3.17
CA ARG A 150 -5.17 -15.00 -2.61
C ARG A 150 -5.77 -13.62 -2.37
N VAL A 151 -6.98 -13.40 -2.89
CA VAL A 151 -7.73 -12.19 -2.57
C VAL A 151 -8.93 -12.57 -1.72
N VAL A 152 -9.11 -11.90 -0.59
CA VAL A 152 -10.13 -12.18 0.41
C VAL A 152 -11.13 -11.03 0.48
N ALA A 153 -12.41 -11.38 0.53
CA ALA A 153 -13.53 -10.51 0.88
C ALA A 153 -14.31 -11.12 2.03
N ARG A 154 -15.38 -10.44 2.46
CA ARG A 154 -16.18 -10.86 3.61
C ARG A 154 -16.86 -12.22 3.43
N THR A 155 -17.37 -12.49 2.23
CA THR A 155 -18.17 -13.70 1.95
C THR A 155 -17.41 -14.75 1.15
N ASN A 156 -16.37 -14.37 0.41
CA ASN A 156 -15.60 -15.29 -0.43
C ASN A 156 -14.13 -14.89 -0.55
N SER A 157 -13.34 -15.81 -1.06
CA SER A 157 -11.96 -15.60 -1.48
C SER A 157 -11.71 -16.20 -2.86
N VAL A 158 -10.75 -15.65 -3.60
CA VAL A 158 -10.32 -16.15 -4.91
C VAL A 158 -8.82 -16.39 -4.88
N ASP A 159 -8.43 -17.61 -5.23
CA ASP A 159 -7.03 -18.01 -5.34
C ASP A 159 -6.59 -17.97 -6.81
N LEU A 160 -5.45 -17.33 -7.06
CA LEU A 160 -4.78 -17.26 -8.34
C LEU A 160 -3.49 -18.06 -8.27
N ARG A 161 -3.33 -19.02 -9.18
CA ARG A 161 -2.08 -19.76 -9.36
C ARG A 161 -1.23 -19.04 -10.40
N ARG A 162 0.08 -18.96 -10.15
CA ARG A 162 1.06 -18.39 -11.06
C ARG A 162 1.71 -19.48 -11.91
#